data_AF-A0A936CNV0-F1
#
_entry.id   AF-A0A936CNV0-F1
#
_cell.length_a   1.000
_cell.length_b   1.000
_cell.length_c   1.000
_cell.angle_alpha   90.00
_cell.angle_beta   90.00
_cell.angle_gamma   90.00
#
_symmetry.space_group_name_H-M   'P 1'
#
loop_
_entity.id
_entity.type
_entity.pdbx_description
1 polymer ?
#
loop_
_entity_poly.entity_id
_entity_poly.type
_entity_poly.pdbx_seq_one_letter_code
_entity_poly.pdbx_strand_id
1 'polypeptide(L)'
;MNSNFDVISTRKLVYFSVVFFGLFLMGLSSALLFGPGFSDLFYPHFVYPAFRQFWWIVSLGNRVGMIYVWIVTLILWLFFRLRRVWKLGTGWIGFAAEITALAVLHFSWFYLSWGFLYLQKPMRDRLELNKPVSRDEYLNELYATTDRLISIRKRLANSNDELVNLHLTENEIIQLGGRVHQCMLKLGLKGSRCGNCKICSSSRDIIGLGCIRSLLAVCRTRIL
;
A
#
# COMPACT_ATOMS: atom_id res chain seq x y z
N MET A 1 -32.36 -13.46 31.54
CA MET A 1 -31.87 -12.06 31.59
C MET A 1 -30.91 -11.84 30.42
N ASN A 2 -31.14 -10.80 29.59
CA ASN A 2 -30.34 -10.26 28.46
C ASN A 2 -30.97 -10.22 27.04
N SER A 3 -32.29 -10.29 26.88
CA SER A 3 -32.91 -9.93 25.60
C SER A 3 -32.68 -8.45 25.23
N ASN A 4 -32.70 -7.54 26.21
CA ASN A 4 -32.53 -6.11 25.96
C ASN A 4 -31.10 -5.72 25.53
N PHE A 5 -30.07 -6.40 26.03
CA PHE A 5 -28.69 -6.08 25.67
C PHE A 5 -28.38 -6.47 24.21
N ASP A 6 -28.94 -7.58 23.74
CA ASP A 6 -28.77 -8.03 22.35
C ASP A 6 -29.44 -7.07 21.36
N VAL A 7 -30.66 -6.62 21.65
CA VAL A 7 -31.37 -5.66 20.78
C VAL A 7 -30.61 -4.33 20.65
N ILE A 8 -30.02 -3.82 21.73
CA ILE A 8 -29.23 -2.58 21.71
C ILE A 8 -27.95 -2.76 20.88
N SER A 9 -27.28 -3.92 21.00
CA SER A 9 -26.07 -4.21 20.23
C SER A 9 -26.36 -4.32 18.73
N THR A 10 -27.44 -5.01 18.35
CA THR A 10 -27.82 -5.19 16.94
C THR A 10 -28.19 -3.85 16.30
N ARG A 11 -28.95 -2.98 17.00
CA ARG A 11 -29.30 -1.65 16.50
C ARG A 11 -28.07 -0.77 16.22
N LYS A 12 -27.08 -0.81 17.13
CA LYS A 12 -25.82 -0.08 16.93
C LYS A 12 -25.07 -0.60 15.72
N LEU A 13 -24.93 -1.93 15.57
CA LEU A 13 -24.26 -2.53 14.42
C LEU A 13 -24.93 -2.13 13.10
N VAL A 14 -26.26 -2.23 13.04
CA VAL A 14 -27.04 -1.85 11.85
C VAL A 14 -26.83 -0.37 11.54
N TYR A 15 -26.95 0.51 12.54
CA TYR A 15 -26.72 1.94 12.37
C TYR A 15 -25.33 2.24 11.81
N PHE A 16 -24.28 1.66 12.40
CA PHE A 16 -22.92 1.81 11.88
C PHE A 16 -22.80 1.28 10.44
N SER A 17 -23.39 0.13 10.13
CA SER A 17 -23.34 -0.45 8.78
C SER A 17 -23.98 0.48 7.74
N VAL A 18 -25.11 1.13 8.08
CA VAL A 18 -25.79 2.08 7.19
C VAL A 18 -24.94 3.33 6.95
N VAL A 19 -24.33 3.89 8.00
CA VAL A 19 -23.45 5.07 7.85
C VAL A 19 -22.25 4.76 6.98
N PHE A 20 -21.56 3.65 7.23
CA PHE A 20 -20.41 3.23 6.43
C PHE A 20 -20.80 2.90 4.99
N PHE A 21 -21.96 2.27 4.79
CA PHE A 21 -22.48 2.00 3.46
C PHE A 21 -22.80 3.28 2.69
N GLY A 22 -23.37 4.30 3.35
CA GLY A 22 -23.57 5.62 2.75
C GLY A 22 -22.26 6.27 2.31
N LEU A 23 -21.21 6.21 3.13
CA LEU A 23 -19.87 6.69 2.76
C LEU A 23 -19.28 5.89 1.59
N PHE A 24 -19.48 4.57 1.58
CA PHE A 24 -19.06 3.72 0.46
C PHE A 24 -19.78 4.09 -0.84
N LEU A 25 -21.10 4.26 -0.81
CA LEU A 25 -21.88 4.67 -1.97
C LEU A 25 -21.46 6.04 -2.46
N MET A 26 -21.21 7.01 -1.57
CA MET A 26 -20.69 8.33 -1.95
C MET A 26 -19.33 8.22 -2.64
N GLY A 27 -18.43 7.39 -2.12
CA GLY A 27 -17.14 7.10 -2.75
C GLY A 27 -17.28 6.42 -4.11
N LEU A 28 -18.19 5.45 -4.22
CA LEU A 28 -18.45 4.74 -5.47
C LEU A 28 -19.07 5.65 -6.53
N SER A 29 -20.06 6.46 -6.17
CA SER A 29 -20.66 7.47 -7.04
C SER A 29 -19.61 8.47 -7.51
N SER A 30 -18.72 8.92 -6.61
CA SER A 30 -17.61 9.80 -6.98
C SER A 30 -16.64 9.12 -7.95
N ALA A 31 -16.30 7.84 -7.71
CA ALA A 31 -15.45 7.06 -8.60
C ALA A 31 -16.08 6.89 -10.00
N LEU A 32 -17.40 6.73 -10.08
CA LEU A 32 -18.12 6.60 -11.35
C LEU A 32 -18.25 7.94 -12.08
N LEU A 33 -18.50 9.04 -11.35
CA LEU A 33 -18.70 10.37 -11.93
C LEU A 33 -17.40 11.03 -12.40
N PHE A 34 -16.35 10.96 -11.58
CA PHE A 34 -15.06 11.61 -11.87
C PHE A 34 -14.04 10.64 -12.49
N GLY A 35 -14.42 9.36 -12.64
CA GLY A 35 -13.61 8.31 -13.25
C GLY A 35 -12.21 8.20 -12.61
N PRO A 36 -11.13 8.10 -13.43
CA PRO A 36 -9.78 7.96 -12.90
C PRO A 36 -9.31 9.18 -12.09
N GLY A 37 -9.92 10.36 -12.26
CA GLY A 37 -9.58 11.54 -11.45
C GLY A 37 -9.83 11.33 -9.96
N PHE A 38 -10.89 10.59 -9.60
CA PHE A 38 -11.16 10.27 -8.20
C PHE A 38 -10.14 9.26 -7.65
N SER A 39 -9.92 8.14 -8.34
CA SER A 39 -9.05 7.07 -7.85
C SER A 39 -7.55 7.43 -7.91
N ASP A 40 -7.14 8.27 -8.86
CA ASP A 40 -5.74 8.66 -9.05
C ASP A 40 -5.34 9.91 -8.24
N LEU A 41 -6.24 10.90 -8.11
CA LEU A 41 -5.93 12.18 -7.46
C LEU A 41 -6.63 12.34 -6.11
N PHE A 42 -7.97 12.31 -6.08
CA PHE A 42 -8.70 12.68 -4.87
C PHE A 42 -8.58 11.65 -3.74
N TYR A 43 -8.89 10.39 -4.02
CA TYR A 43 -8.92 9.34 -3.01
C TYR A 43 -7.55 9.11 -2.34
N PRO A 44 -6.41 8.99 -3.06
CA PRO A 44 -5.12 8.70 -2.44
C PRO A 44 -4.54 9.88 -1.66
N HIS A 45 -4.88 11.11 -2.03
CA HIS A 45 -4.34 12.32 -1.39
C HIS A 45 -5.19 12.81 -0.22
N PHE A 46 -6.50 12.59 -0.25
CA PHE A 46 -7.42 13.10 0.78
C PHE A 46 -8.10 12.00 1.58
N VAL A 47 -8.84 11.11 0.92
CA VAL A 47 -9.70 10.13 1.60
C VAL A 47 -8.87 9.08 2.33
N TYR A 48 -7.92 8.45 1.63
CA TYR A 48 -7.09 7.39 2.19
C TYR A 48 -6.21 7.87 3.36
N PRO A 49 -5.49 9.01 3.27
CA PRO A 49 -4.70 9.51 4.39
C PRO A 49 -5.57 9.91 5.58
N ALA A 50 -6.71 10.57 5.37
CA ALA A 50 -7.62 10.93 6.44
C ALA A 50 -8.18 9.69 7.16
N PHE A 51 -8.62 8.68 6.40
CA PHE A 51 -9.08 7.42 6.97
C PHE A 51 -7.96 6.72 7.74
N ARG A 52 -6.75 6.64 7.18
CA ARG A 52 -5.58 6.06 7.85
C ARG A 52 -5.22 6.81 9.14
N GLN A 53 -5.28 8.13 9.15
CA GLN A 53 -5.00 8.96 10.31
C GLN A 53 -6.05 8.76 11.41
N PHE A 54 -7.32 8.73 11.04
CA PHE A 54 -8.41 8.40 11.97
C PHE A 54 -8.15 7.05 12.65
N TRP A 55 -7.82 6.01 11.87
CA TRP A 55 -7.52 4.70 12.44
C TRP A 55 -6.24 4.65 13.27
N TRP A 56 -5.23 5.45 12.94
CA TRP A 56 -4.03 5.59 13.75
C TRP A 56 -4.34 6.16 15.13
N ILE A 57 -5.23 7.15 15.20
CA ILE A 57 -5.69 7.74 16.47
C ILE A 57 -6.51 6.71 17.26
N VAL A 58 -7.45 6.04 16.61
CA VAL A 58 -8.29 4.99 17.23
C VAL A 58 -7.45 3.80 17.70
N SER A 59 -6.35 3.48 17.00
CA SER A 59 -5.42 2.41 17.38
C SER A 59 -4.45 2.78 18.50
N LEU A 60 -4.48 4.02 18.99
CA LEU A 60 -3.49 4.57 19.92
C LEU A 60 -2.04 4.40 19.38
N GLY A 61 -1.86 4.53 18.07
CA GLY A 61 -0.56 4.39 17.42
C GLY A 61 -0.01 2.96 17.35
N ASN A 62 -0.86 1.95 17.54
CA ASN A 62 -0.43 0.56 17.38
C ASN A 62 -0.04 0.27 15.92
N ARG A 63 1.15 -0.33 15.73
CA ARG A 63 1.71 -0.70 14.43
C ARG A 63 1.16 -2.02 13.89
N VAL A 64 0.41 -2.78 14.69
CA VAL A 64 -0.30 -3.97 14.19
C VAL A 64 -1.23 -3.53 13.06
N GLY A 65 -1.11 -4.18 11.91
CA GLY A 65 -1.96 -3.86 10.76
C GLY A 65 -3.43 -3.96 11.17
N MET A 66 -4.15 -2.84 11.10
CA MET A 66 -5.55 -2.76 11.54
C MET A 66 -6.45 -3.81 10.87
N ILE A 67 -6.10 -4.23 9.66
CA ILE A 67 -6.75 -5.34 8.97
C ILE A 67 -6.76 -6.64 9.79
N TYR A 68 -5.67 -6.96 10.48
CA TYR A 68 -5.57 -8.18 11.28
C TYR A 68 -6.44 -8.08 12.53
N VAL A 69 -6.43 -6.93 13.21
CA VAL A 69 -7.30 -6.67 14.38
C VAL A 69 -8.76 -6.75 13.97
N TRP A 70 -9.12 -6.14 12.83
CA TRP A 70 -10.46 -6.19 12.26
C TRP A 70 -10.90 -7.63 11.96
N ILE A 71 -10.09 -8.40 11.23
CA ILE A 71 -10.40 -9.80 10.88
C ILE A 71 -10.54 -10.66 12.14
N VAL A 72 -9.62 -10.56 13.11
CA VAL A 72 -9.70 -11.30 14.38
C VAL A 72 -10.98 -10.93 15.14
N THR A 73 -11.35 -9.66 15.15
CA THR A 73 -12.61 -9.19 15.78
C THR A 73 -13.83 -9.82 15.10
N LEU A 74 -13.87 -9.86 13.77
CA LEU A 74 -14.95 -10.49 13.01
C LEU A 74 -15.05 -11.99 13.31
N ILE A 75 -13.92 -12.71 13.34
CA ILE A 75 -13.87 -14.15 13.63
C ILE A 75 -14.36 -14.44 15.06
N LEU A 76 -13.85 -13.70 16.05
CA LEU A 76 -14.26 -13.86 17.45
C LEU A 76 -15.75 -13.57 17.61
N TRP A 77 -16.24 -12.47 17.03
CA TRP A 77 -17.66 -12.12 17.06
C TRP A 77 -18.53 -13.21 16.44
N LEU A 78 -18.15 -13.72 15.26
CA LEU A 78 -18.87 -14.79 14.57
C LEU A 78 -18.92 -16.06 15.42
N PHE A 79 -17.79 -16.46 16.01
CA PHE A 79 -17.71 -17.62 16.90
C PHE A 79 -18.64 -17.48 18.12
N PHE A 80 -18.61 -16.35 18.81
CA PHE A 80 -19.46 -16.12 19.98
C PHE A 80 -20.95 -16.06 19.62
N ARG A 81 -21.31 -15.43 18.49
CA ARG A 81 -22.71 -15.37 18.04
C ARG A 81 -23.21 -16.72 17.56
N LEU A 82 -22.44 -17.47 16.78
CA LEU A 82 -22.83 -18.81 16.32
C LEU A 82 -23.05 -19.75 17.51
N ARG A 83 -22.15 -19.72 18.50
CA ARG A 83 -22.30 -20.47 19.75
C ARG A 83 -23.59 -20.09 20.49
N ARG A 84 -23.98 -18.82 20.46
CA ARG A 84 -25.20 -18.34 21.11
C ARG A 84 -26.46 -18.79 20.37
N VAL A 85 -26.47 -18.71 19.04
CA VAL A 85 -27.58 -19.20 18.19
C VAL A 85 -27.83 -20.68 18.43
N TRP A 86 -26.77 -21.49 18.44
CA TRP A 86 -26.91 -22.93 18.66
C TRP A 86 -27.29 -23.29 20.10
N LYS A 87 -26.75 -22.61 21.13
CA LYS A 87 -27.01 -22.99 22.53
C LYS A 87 -28.26 -22.38 23.15
N LEU A 88 -28.64 -21.16 22.75
CA LEU A 88 -29.75 -20.41 23.35
C LEU A 88 -30.98 -20.33 22.43
N GLY A 89 -30.91 -20.90 21.22
CA GLY A 89 -32.03 -20.90 20.28
C GLY A 89 -32.44 -19.51 19.80
N THR A 90 -31.53 -18.53 19.82
CA THR A 90 -31.84 -17.18 19.29
C THR A 90 -32.23 -17.29 17.82
N GLY A 91 -33.29 -16.59 17.42
CA GLY A 91 -33.87 -16.71 16.08
C GLY A 91 -32.87 -16.47 14.94
N TRP A 92 -32.86 -17.38 13.96
CA TRP A 92 -32.00 -17.33 12.77
C TRP A 92 -32.15 -16.03 11.95
N ILE A 93 -33.34 -15.42 11.96
CA ILE A 93 -33.61 -14.17 11.24
C ILE A 93 -32.76 -13.01 11.78
N GLY A 94 -32.66 -12.88 13.11
CA GLY A 94 -31.85 -11.83 13.73
C GLY A 94 -30.35 -12.04 13.45
N PHE A 95 -29.91 -13.29 13.47
CA PHE A 95 -28.53 -13.64 13.11
C PHE A 95 -28.22 -13.32 11.65
N ALA A 96 -29.12 -13.64 10.72
CA ALA A 96 -28.96 -13.31 9.30
C ALA A 96 -28.87 -11.79 9.06
N ALA A 97 -29.71 -10.99 9.74
CA ALA A 97 -29.64 -9.53 9.65
C ALA A 97 -28.30 -8.98 10.16
N GLU A 98 -27.77 -9.52 11.26
CA GLU A 98 -26.46 -9.14 11.79
C GLU A 98 -25.32 -9.50 10.84
N ILE A 99 -25.34 -10.69 10.25
CA ILE A 99 -24.33 -11.13 9.27
C ILE A 99 -24.35 -10.23 8.04
N THR A 100 -25.53 -9.87 7.53
CA THR A 100 -25.66 -8.93 6.42
C THR A 100 -25.09 -7.56 6.79
N ALA A 101 -25.44 -7.02 7.96
CA ALA A 101 -24.90 -5.74 8.43
C ALA A 101 -23.36 -5.77 8.58
N LEU A 102 -22.82 -6.88 9.10
CA LEU A 102 -21.39 -7.10 9.26
C LEU A 102 -20.68 -7.20 7.90
N ALA A 103 -21.27 -7.91 6.94
CA ALA A 103 -20.75 -8.03 5.59
C ALA A 103 -20.72 -6.67 4.89
N VAL A 104 -21.82 -5.91 4.94
CA VAL A 104 -21.90 -4.55 4.40
C VAL A 104 -20.85 -3.64 5.04
N LEU A 105 -20.70 -3.71 6.37
CA LEU A 105 -19.69 -2.94 7.09
C LEU A 105 -18.27 -3.33 6.67
N HIS A 106 -17.98 -4.63 6.53
CA HIS A 106 -16.68 -5.12 6.07
C HIS A 106 -16.36 -4.66 4.65
N PHE A 107 -17.31 -4.79 3.71
CA PHE A 107 -17.15 -4.31 2.34
C PHE A 107 -16.91 -2.80 2.30
N SER A 108 -17.72 -2.03 3.01
CA SER A 108 -17.58 -0.57 3.07
C SER A 108 -16.23 -0.15 3.64
N TRP A 109 -15.82 -0.78 4.74
CA TRP A 109 -14.52 -0.57 5.36
C TRP A 109 -13.37 -0.94 4.43
N PHE A 110 -13.47 -2.07 3.70
CA PHE A 110 -12.47 -2.49 2.72
C PHE A 110 -12.31 -1.46 1.61
N TYR A 111 -13.41 -0.96 1.04
CA TYR A 111 -13.34 0.03 -0.04
C TYR A 111 -12.81 1.38 0.43
N LEU A 112 -13.25 1.86 1.59
CA LEU A 112 -12.76 3.10 2.18
C LEU A 112 -11.29 3.00 2.60
N SER A 113 -10.85 1.83 3.07
CA SER A 113 -9.46 1.61 3.47
C SER A 113 -8.53 1.44 2.28
N TRP A 114 -8.85 0.62 1.29
CA TRP A 114 -7.92 0.28 0.21
C TRP A 114 -8.60 -0.02 -1.12
N GLY A 115 -9.88 -0.41 -1.14
CA GLY A 115 -10.53 -0.93 -2.36
C GLY A 115 -10.53 0.07 -3.53
N PHE A 116 -10.67 1.37 -3.27
CA PHE A 116 -10.63 2.37 -4.34
C PHE A 116 -9.23 2.56 -4.96
N LEU A 117 -8.15 2.13 -4.30
CA LEU A 117 -6.81 2.11 -4.91
C LEU A 117 -6.71 1.12 -6.07
N TYR A 118 -7.56 0.09 -6.10
CA TYR A 118 -7.57 -0.87 -7.21
C TYR A 118 -8.26 -0.34 -8.46
N LEU A 119 -9.02 0.76 -8.35
CA LEU A 119 -9.61 1.47 -9.49
C LEU A 119 -8.62 2.43 -10.16
N GLN A 120 -7.38 2.46 -9.69
CA GLN A 120 -6.33 3.27 -10.27
C GLN A 120 -5.91 2.72 -11.63
N LYS A 121 -5.48 3.63 -12.51
CA LYS A 121 -4.84 3.19 -13.76
C LYS A 121 -3.64 2.29 -13.44
N PRO A 122 -3.42 1.21 -14.21
CA PRO A 122 -2.23 0.38 -14.06
C PRO A 122 -0.98 1.23 -14.03
N MET A 123 -0.03 0.88 -13.16
CA MET A 123 1.23 1.61 -13.03
C MET A 123 1.97 1.74 -14.37
N ARG A 124 1.82 0.75 -15.26
CA ARG A 124 2.35 0.78 -16.63
C ARG A 124 1.86 2.00 -17.42
N ASP A 125 0.57 2.30 -17.34
CA ASP A 125 -0.05 3.39 -18.08
C ASP A 125 0.23 4.74 -17.43
N ARG A 126 0.37 4.75 -16.09
CA ARG A 126 0.73 5.96 -15.32
C ARG A 126 2.17 6.42 -15.53
N LEU A 127 3.09 5.46 -15.68
CA LEU A 127 4.50 5.73 -15.92
C LEU A 127 4.83 5.84 -17.42
N GLU A 128 3.82 5.82 -18.29
CA GLU A 128 3.98 5.88 -19.74
C GLU A 128 5.02 4.90 -20.29
N LEU A 129 5.20 3.74 -19.64
CA LEU A 129 6.25 2.75 -19.94
C LEU A 129 6.14 2.13 -21.35
N ASN A 130 5.07 2.45 -22.08
CA ASN A 130 4.87 2.05 -23.47
C ASN A 130 5.46 3.07 -24.47
N LYS A 131 5.91 4.26 -24.03
CA LYS A 131 6.63 5.20 -24.89
C LYS A 131 8.07 4.68 -25.07
N PRO A 132 8.57 4.58 -26.32
CA PRO A 132 9.98 4.31 -26.54
C PRO A 132 10.79 5.48 -25.97
N VAL A 133 11.46 5.25 -24.83
CA VAL A 133 12.35 6.24 -24.23
C VAL A 133 13.55 6.39 -25.17
N SER A 134 13.78 7.60 -25.66
CA SER A 134 14.99 7.90 -26.42
C SER A 134 16.22 7.70 -25.53
N ARG A 135 17.33 7.20 -26.09
CA ARG A 135 18.62 7.09 -25.38
C ARG A 135 19.00 8.43 -24.73
N ASP A 136 18.77 9.53 -25.43
CA ASP A 136 19.11 10.87 -24.95
C ASP A 136 18.24 11.29 -23.78
N GLU A 137 16.95 10.94 -23.81
CA GLU A 137 16.00 11.22 -22.73
C GLU A 137 16.36 10.43 -21.45
N TYR A 138 16.76 9.16 -21.62
CA TYR A 138 17.26 8.34 -20.51
C TYR A 138 18.54 8.91 -19.90
N LEU A 139 19.53 9.27 -20.74
CA LEU A 139 20.80 9.82 -20.27
C LEU A 139 20.58 11.17 -19.57
N ASN A 140 19.74 12.04 -20.11
CA ASN A 140 19.43 13.34 -19.51
C ASN A 140 18.76 13.19 -18.13
N GLU A 141 17.78 12.30 -18.00
CA GLU A 141 17.13 12.06 -16.71
C GLU A 141 18.09 11.40 -15.70
N LEU A 142 18.97 10.52 -16.17
CA LEU A 142 20.01 9.90 -15.34
C LEU A 142 21.02 10.94 -14.82
N TYR A 143 21.50 11.83 -15.69
CA TYR A 143 22.40 12.92 -15.28
C TYR A 143 21.70 13.87 -14.32
N ALA A 144 20.47 14.30 -14.62
CA ALA A 144 19.68 15.16 -13.74
C ALA A 144 19.43 14.53 -12.35
N THR A 145 19.14 13.23 -12.33
CA THR A 145 18.98 12.47 -11.08
C THR A 145 20.31 12.37 -10.34
N THR A 146 21.40 12.09 -11.04
CA THR A 146 22.74 12.01 -10.45
C THR A 146 23.15 13.34 -9.83
N ASP A 147 22.89 14.46 -10.50
CA ASP A 147 23.17 15.80 -9.99
C ASP A 147 22.30 16.16 -8.78
N ARG A 148 21.02 15.78 -8.78
CA ARG A 148 20.14 15.89 -7.61
C ARG A 148 20.67 15.06 -6.43
N LEU A 149 21.11 13.84 -6.68
CA LEU A 149 21.69 12.98 -5.64
C LEU A 149 23.01 13.54 -5.11
N ILE A 150 23.88 14.06 -5.97
CA ILE A 150 25.13 14.70 -5.58
C ILE A 150 24.84 15.96 -4.76
N SER A 151 23.88 16.79 -5.17
CA SER A 151 23.54 18.03 -4.45
C SER A 151 22.87 17.75 -3.09
N ILE A 152 21.97 16.77 -3.01
CA ILE A 152 21.41 16.29 -1.74
C ILE A 152 22.52 15.73 -0.85
N ARG A 153 23.43 14.92 -1.40
CA ARG A 153 24.57 14.38 -0.66
C ARG A 153 25.52 15.47 -0.19
N LYS A 154 25.81 16.50 -0.99
CA LYS A 154 26.60 17.68 -0.59
C LYS A 154 25.92 18.44 0.55
N ARG A 155 24.58 18.60 0.51
CA ARG A 155 23.80 19.22 1.60
C ARG A 155 23.81 18.39 2.89
N LEU A 156 23.87 17.06 2.78
CA LEU A 156 23.93 16.13 3.92
C LEU A 156 25.37 15.92 4.43
N ALA A 157 26.37 16.06 3.56
CA ALA A 157 27.79 15.85 3.86
C ALA A 157 28.46 17.08 4.48
N ASN A 158 27.89 17.59 5.57
CA ASN A 158 28.64 18.29 6.62
C ASN A 158 29.47 17.30 7.49
N SER A 159 29.82 16.13 6.94
CA SER A 159 30.66 15.12 7.58
C SER A 159 31.72 14.64 6.57
N ASN A 160 32.95 14.54 7.05
CA ASN A 160 34.24 14.44 6.34
C ASN A 160 34.47 13.21 5.41
N ASP A 161 33.46 12.74 4.66
CA ASP A 161 33.67 11.65 3.70
C ASP A 161 34.06 12.19 2.31
N GLU A 162 35.19 11.69 1.78
CA GLU A 162 35.73 12.00 0.45
C GLU A 162 34.63 11.96 -0.63
N LEU A 163 34.57 13.05 -1.40
CA LEU A 163 33.74 13.18 -2.59
C LEU A 163 34.18 12.14 -3.63
N VAL A 164 33.43 11.04 -3.73
CA VAL A 164 33.52 10.14 -4.89
C VAL A 164 33.00 10.91 -6.10
N ASN A 165 33.90 11.51 -6.87
CA ASN A 165 33.61 12.08 -8.18
C ASN A 165 33.19 10.94 -9.12
N LEU A 166 31.89 10.67 -9.21
CA LEU A 166 31.32 9.79 -10.21
C LEU A 166 31.15 10.57 -11.52
N HIS A 167 32.26 10.86 -12.19
CA HIS A 167 32.24 11.14 -13.63
C HIS A 167 32.14 9.79 -14.36
N LEU A 168 30.94 9.24 -14.40
CA LEU A 168 30.67 8.05 -15.19
C LEU A 168 30.64 8.45 -16.67
N THR A 169 31.54 7.88 -17.45
CA THR A 169 31.52 8.00 -18.90
C THR A 169 30.31 7.23 -19.47
N GLU A 170 29.85 7.61 -20.66
CA GLU A 170 28.68 7.00 -21.30
C GLU A 170 28.82 5.47 -21.44
N ASN A 171 30.02 4.99 -21.73
CA ASN A 171 30.34 3.57 -21.82
C ASN A 171 30.22 2.85 -20.46
N GLU A 172 30.60 3.50 -19.36
CA GLU A 172 30.47 2.95 -18.01
C GLU A 172 29.01 2.87 -17.58
N ILE A 173 28.18 3.84 -17.99
CA ILE A 173 26.72 3.82 -17.74
C ILE A 173 26.08 2.64 -18.49
N ILE A 174 26.42 2.45 -19.76
CA ILE A 174 25.90 1.34 -20.57
C ILE A 174 26.33 -0.01 -19.99
N GLN A 175 27.60 -0.13 -19.58
CA GLN A 175 28.08 -1.35 -18.91
C GLN A 175 27.43 -1.56 -17.55
N LEU A 176 27.17 -0.51 -16.78
CA LEU A 176 26.49 -0.62 -15.49
C LEU A 176 25.02 -1.04 -15.68
N GLY A 177 24.32 -0.44 -16.65
CA GLY A 177 22.97 -0.80 -17.04
C GLY A 177 22.87 -2.26 -17.49
N GLY A 178 23.80 -2.71 -18.33
CA GLY A 178 23.89 -4.11 -18.75
C GLY A 178 24.17 -5.07 -17.59
N ARG A 179 25.07 -4.71 -16.67
CA ARG A 179 25.36 -5.50 -15.46
C ARG A 179 24.18 -5.56 -14.48
N VAL A 180 23.47 -4.45 -14.30
CA VAL A 180 22.26 -4.40 -13.47
C VAL A 180 21.15 -5.24 -14.10
N HIS A 181 20.94 -5.12 -15.42
CA HIS A 181 19.98 -5.94 -16.15
C HIS A 181 20.30 -7.44 -16.02
N GLN A 182 21.58 -7.83 -16.16
CA GLN A 182 22.00 -9.21 -15.94
C GLN A 182 21.88 -9.68 -14.47
N CYS A 183 22.21 -8.84 -13.48
CA CYS A 183 22.07 -9.15 -12.05
C CYS A 183 20.55 -9.30 -11.74
N MET A 184 19.64 -8.51 -12.34
CA MET A 184 18.17 -8.69 -12.25
C MET A 184 17.68 -9.99 -12.91
N LEU A 185 18.17 -10.33 -14.10
CA LEU A 185 17.79 -11.59 -14.79
C LEU A 185 18.25 -12.82 -14.01
N LYS A 186 19.47 -12.81 -13.45
CA LYS A 186 20.00 -13.90 -12.61
C LYS A 186 19.23 -14.06 -11.29
N LEU A 187 18.65 -12.98 -10.76
CA LEU A 187 17.77 -13.00 -9.60
C LEU A 187 16.34 -13.45 -9.93
N GLY A 188 16.08 -13.91 -11.16
CA GLY A 188 14.77 -14.40 -11.58
C GLY A 188 13.72 -13.30 -11.74
N LEU A 189 14.13 -12.02 -11.74
CA LEU A 189 13.25 -10.87 -11.92
C LEU A 189 12.90 -10.68 -13.41
N LYS A 190 12.35 -11.72 -14.05
CA LYS A 190 11.63 -11.58 -15.32
C LYS A 190 10.25 -11.02 -15.01
N GLY A 191 10.14 -9.69 -15.02
CA GLY A 191 8.87 -8.97 -15.11
C GLY A 191 7.74 -9.50 -14.22
N SER A 192 7.95 -9.71 -12.91
CA SER A 192 6.85 -9.93 -11.96
C SER A 192 7.32 -9.92 -10.49
N ARG A 193 6.52 -9.22 -9.67
CA ARG A 193 6.37 -9.29 -8.20
C ARG A 193 7.62 -9.66 -7.38
N CYS A 194 8.33 -8.64 -6.90
CA CYS A 194 9.33 -8.79 -5.84
C CYS A 194 8.61 -9.00 -4.48
N GLY A 195 8.20 -10.25 -4.20
CA GLY A 195 7.54 -10.63 -2.94
C GLY A 195 8.51 -10.96 -1.80
N ASN A 196 9.79 -11.22 -2.07
CA ASN A 196 10.73 -11.79 -1.09
C ASN A 196 12.12 -11.11 -1.05
N CYS A 197 12.22 -9.83 -1.36
CA CYS A 197 13.45 -9.09 -1.05
C CYS A 197 13.40 -8.60 0.40
N LYS A 198 14.17 -9.25 1.29
CA LYS A 198 14.36 -8.84 2.70
C LYS A 198 14.86 -7.39 2.87
N ILE A 199 15.41 -6.79 1.81
CA ILE A 199 15.85 -5.38 1.81
C ILE A 199 14.66 -4.42 1.67
N CYS A 200 13.57 -4.83 1.00
CA CYS A 200 12.38 -3.97 0.82
C CYS A 200 11.43 -3.97 2.03
N SER A 201 11.58 -4.86 3.01
CA SER A 201 10.68 -4.92 4.17
C SER A 201 11.03 -3.97 5.31
N SER A 202 12.17 -3.27 5.26
CA SER A 202 12.66 -2.47 6.40
C SER A 202 12.73 -0.96 6.19
N SER A 203 12.42 -0.42 5.02
CA SER A 203 12.60 1.03 4.77
C SER A 203 11.44 1.61 3.98
N ARG A 204 10.34 1.92 4.67
CA ARG A 204 9.21 2.59 4.02
C ARG A 204 9.45 4.08 3.74
N ASP A 205 10.62 4.64 4.08
CA ASP A 205 10.86 6.09 3.98
C ASP A 205 12.15 6.53 3.26
N ILE A 206 13.00 5.64 2.72
CA ILE A 206 14.23 6.06 2.00
C ILE A 206 14.55 5.07 0.87
N ILE A 207 13.77 5.07 -0.22
CA ILE A 207 14.03 4.18 -1.34
C ILE A 207 14.34 4.99 -2.60
N GLY A 208 15.64 5.13 -2.85
CA GLY A 208 16.23 5.50 -4.13
C GLY A 208 17.71 5.11 -4.17
N LEU A 209 18.44 5.38 -3.07
CA LEU A 209 19.89 5.15 -2.98
C LEU A 209 20.30 3.87 -2.23
N GLY A 210 19.56 3.48 -1.19
CA GLY A 210 19.95 2.35 -0.31
C GLY A 210 19.85 0.98 -0.99
N CYS A 211 18.89 0.82 -1.91
CA CYS A 211 18.68 -0.43 -2.65
C CYS A 211 19.81 -0.67 -3.66
N ILE A 212 20.30 0.39 -4.33
CA ILE A 212 21.42 0.31 -5.28
C ILE A 212 22.73 0.02 -4.56
N ARG A 213 23.00 0.65 -3.41
CA ARG A 213 24.21 0.36 -2.60
C ARG A 213 24.23 -1.09 -2.11
N SER A 214 23.08 -1.62 -1.68
CA SER A 214 22.99 -3.01 -1.20
C SER A 214 23.13 -4.02 -2.34
N LEU A 215 22.56 -3.73 -3.51
CA LEU A 215 22.73 -4.55 -4.72
C LEU A 215 24.18 -4.54 -5.22
N LEU A 216 24.85 -3.38 -5.22
CA LEU A 216 26.26 -3.27 -5.62
C LEU A 216 27.20 -3.97 -4.63
N ALA A 217 26.92 -3.90 -3.32
CA ALA A 217 27.71 -4.60 -2.31
C ALA A 217 27.64 -6.12 -2.47
N VAL A 218 26.44 -6.68 -2.70
CA VAL A 218 26.24 -8.12 -2.91
C VAL A 218 26.86 -8.60 -4.23
N CYS A 219 26.71 -7.83 -5.32
CA CYS A 219 27.31 -8.16 -6.62
C CYS A 219 28.87 -7.97 -6.57
N ARG A 220 29.44 -7.20 -5.61
CA ARG A 220 30.91 -7.06 -5.36
C ARG A 220 31.53 -8.19 -4.54
N THR A 221 30.83 -8.75 -3.56
CA THR A 221 31.35 -9.84 -2.69
C THR A 221 31.40 -11.23 -3.36
N ARG A 222 30.95 -11.37 -4.61
CA ARG A 222 31.00 -12.65 -5.36
C ARG A 222 31.96 -12.64 -6.56
N ILE A 223 32.75 -11.57 -6.73
CA ILE A 223 33.71 -11.41 -7.85
C ILE A 223 35.18 -11.38 -7.33
N LEU A 224 35.40 -11.71 -6.05
CA LEU A 224 36.72 -12.10 -5.54
C LEU A 224 36.67 -13.57 -5.14
#